data_AF-A0A933MX82-F1
#
_entry.id   AF-A0A933MX82-F1
#
_cell.length_a   1.000
_cell.length_b   1.000
_cell.length_c   1.000
_cell.angle_alpha   90.00
_cell.angle_beta   90.00
_cell.angle_gamma   90.00
#
_symmetry.space_group_name_H-M   'P 1'
#
loop_
_entity.id
_entity.type
_entity.pdbx_description
1 polymer ?
#
loop_
_entity_poly.entity_id
_entity_poly.type
_entity_poly.pdbx_seq_one_letter_code
_entity_poly.pdbx_strand_id
1 'polypeptide(L)'
;MRKRALILTGIIKREGNQYTALCLELDVSSFGGTLEKAITALRDAVETYVQYMLEEGREDATMRPVPISALREFLMGTTTPSKKSHPAFRAIPLEYSYA
;
A
#
# COMPACT_ATOMS: atom_id res chain seq x y z
N MET A 1 26.37 -8.70 -8.51
CA MET A 1 25.43 -7.66 -8.06
C MET A 1 24.76 -8.16 -6.78
N ARG A 2 24.63 -7.32 -5.74
CA ARG A 2 24.06 -7.71 -4.44
C ARG A 2 22.55 -7.54 -4.56
N LYS A 3 21.79 -8.65 -4.57
CA LYS A 3 20.32 -8.62 -4.61
C LYS A 3 19.80 -7.84 -3.39
N ARG A 4 19.03 -6.78 -3.62
CA ARG A 4 18.38 -5.97 -2.57
C ARG A 4 16.95 -6.47 -2.41
N ALA A 5 16.44 -6.43 -1.17
CA ALA A 5 15.07 -6.81 -0.86
C ALA A 5 14.43 -5.74 0.03
N LEU A 6 13.19 -5.39 -0.29
CA LEU A 6 12.32 -4.53 0.51
C LEU A 6 11.27 -5.42 1.18
N ILE A 7 11.11 -5.25 2.49
CA ILE A 7 10.04 -5.84 3.28
C ILE A 7 9.09 -4.69 3.61
N LEU A 8 7.92 -4.73 3.02
CA LEU A 8 6.92 -3.66 3.05
C LEU A 8 5.59 -4.20 3.62
N THR A 9 4.73 -3.29 4.03
CA THR A 9 3.45 -3.59 4.66
C THR A 9 2.31 -2.99 3.84
N GLY A 10 1.45 -3.86 3.31
CA GLY A 10 0.19 -3.47 2.68
C GLY A 10 -0.96 -3.47 3.69
N ILE A 11 -1.81 -2.46 3.69
CA ILE A 11 -3.12 -2.49 4.34
C ILE A 11 -4.20 -2.58 3.28
N ILE A 12 -5.16 -3.50 3.45
CA ILE A 12 -6.32 -3.64 2.57
C ILE A 12 -7.61 -3.50 3.36
N LYS A 13 -8.54 -2.74 2.81
CA LYS A 13 -9.86 -2.48 3.38
C LYS A 13 -10.93 -2.67 2.31
N ARG A 14 -12.09 -3.19 2.72
CA ARG A 14 -13.27 -3.24 1.85
C ARG A 14 -13.99 -1.89 1.92
N GLU A 15 -14.23 -1.28 0.77
CA GLU A 15 -14.93 -0.01 0.63
C GLU A 15 -16.06 -0.19 -0.40
N GLY A 16 -17.31 -0.25 0.10
CA GLY A 16 -18.46 -0.56 -0.74
C GLY A 16 -18.33 -1.91 -1.45
N ASN A 17 -18.31 -1.86 -2.79
CA ASN A 17 -18.21 -3.04 -3.66
C ASN A 17 -16.78 -3.32 -4.15
N GLN A 18 -15.77 -2.64 -3.61
CA GLN A 18 -14.36 -2.85 -3.97
C GLN A 18 -13.47 -2.99 -2.73
N TYR A 19 -12.22 -3.29 -3.00
CA TYR A 19 -11.14 -3.31 -2.02
C TYR A 19 -10.13 -2.24 -2.39
N THR A 20 -9.71 -1.45 -1.40
CA THR A 20 -8.66 -0.45 -1.53
C THR A 20 -7.44 -0.94 -0.75
N ALA A 21 -6.25 -0.76 -1.32
CA ALA A 21 -4.99 -1.25 -0.80
C ALA A 21 -3.95 -0.13 -0.73
N LEU A 22 -3.11 -0.12 0.30
CA LEU A 22 -2.11 0.92 0.57
C LEU A 22 -0.82 0.31 1.10
N CYS A 23 0.32 0.61 0.48
CA CYS A 23 1.65 0.31 0.97
C CYS A 23 2.12 1.43 1.91
N LEU A 24 2.40 1.09 3.17
CA LEU A 24 2.66 2.07 4.23
C LEU A 24 3.99 2.80 4.08
N GLU A 25 5.01 2.10 3.60
CA GLU A 25 6.38 2.60 3.54
C GLU A 25 6.66 3.41 2.26
N LEU A 26 5.83 3.24 1.23
CA LEU A 26 6.04 3.85 -0.09
C LEU A 26 4.97 4.89 -0.48
N ASP A 27 3.88 5.03 0.28
CA ASP A 27 2.77 5.93 -0.06
C ASP A 27 2.18 5.61 -1.46
N VAL A 28 2.10 4.31 -1.76
CA VAL A 28 1.56 3.74 -3.01
C VAL A 28 0.25 3.04 -2.70
N SER A 29 -0.80 3.38 -3.44
CA SER A 29 -2.13 2.78 -3.29
C SER A 29 -2.64 2.16 -4.58
N SER A 30 -3.54 1.18 -4.45
CA SER A 30 -4.27 0.58 -5.55
C SER A 30 -5.68 0.17 -5.12
N PHE A 31 -6.48 -0.36 -6.04
CA PHE A 31 -7.81 -0.89 -5.74
C PHE A 31 -8.18 -2.05 -6.67
N GLY A 32 -9.19 -2.81 -6.29
CA GLY A 32 -9.71 -3.91 -7.10
C GLY A 32 -11.11 -4.36 -6.68
N GLY A 33 -11.88 -4.90 -7.62
CA GLY A 33 -13.22 -5.42 -7.35
C GLY A 33 -13.25 -6.67 -6.45
N THR A 34 -12.12 -7.33 -6.27
CA THR A 34 -11.95 -8.45 -5.32
C THR A 34 -10.70 -8.21 -4.46
N LEU A 35 -10.59 -8.93 -3.35
CA LEU A 35 -9.43 -8.87 -2.47
C LEU A 35 -8.14 -9.21 -3.23
N GLU A 36 -8.18 -10.29 -4.02
CA GLU A 36 -7.04 -10.76 -4.81
C GLU A 36 -6.62 -9.72 -5.84
N LYS A 37 -7.57 -9.11 -6.55
CA LYS A 37 -7.28 -8.06 -7.53
C LYS A 37 -6.63 -6.83 -6.89
N ALA A 38 -7.09 -6.42 -5.71
CA ALA A 38 -6.48 -5.31 -4.99
C ALA A 38 -5.05 -5.63 -4.50
N ILE A 39 -4.81 -6.87 -4.03
CA ILE A 39 -3.46 -7.33 -3.65
C ILE A 39 -2.52 -7.32 -4.86
N THR A 40 -2.93 -7.93 -5.97
CA THR A 40 -2.12 -7.98 -7.19
C THR A 40 -1.84 -6.58 -7.71
N ALA A 41 -2.86 -5.72 -7.81
CA ALA A 41 -2.67 -4.35 -8.24
C ALA A 41 -1.74 -3.55 -7.32
N LEU A 42 -1.75 -3.81 -6.00
CA LEU A 42 -0.82 -3.15 -5.07
C LEU A 42 0.62 -3.62 -5.30
N ARG A 43 0.84 -4.92 -5.53
CA ARG A 43 2.17 -5.47 -5.83
C ARG A 43 2.73 -4.87 -7.12
N ASP A 44 1.93 -4.83 -8.18
CA ASP A 44 2.33 -4.27 -9.47
C ASP A 44 2.65 -2.78 -9.34
N ALA A 45 1.85 -2.02 -8.59
CA ALA A 45 2.09 -0.60 -8.36
C ALA A 45 3.37 -0.34 -7.54
N VAL A 46 3.63 -1.17 -6.52
CA VAL A 46 4.87 -1.12 -5.73
C VAL A 46 6.09 -1.44 -6.60
N GLU A 47 6.02 -2.50 -7.41
CA GLU A 47 7.09 -2.86 -8.34
C GLU A 47 7.37 -1.73 -9.33
N THR A 48 6.33 -1.17 -9.94
CA THR A 48 6.44 -0.04 -10.88
C THR A 48 7.10 1.17 -10.23
N TYR A 49 6.68 1.53 -9.01
CA TYR A 49 7.26 2.65 -8.27
C TYR A 49 8.75 2.42 -7.96
N VAL A 50 9.11 1.23 -7.46
CA VAL A 50 10.51 0.93 -7.12
C VAL A 50 11.36 0.93 -8.39
N GLN A 51 10.91 0.30 -9.47
CA GLN A 51 11.62 0.33 -10.77
C GLN A 51 11.86 1.75 -11.25
N TYR A 52 10.85 2.60 -11.23
CA TYR A 52 10.99 4.02 -11.58
C TYR A 52 12.05 4.73 -10.72
N MET A 53 12.04 4.52 -9.41
CA MET A 53 13.04 5.12 -8.51
C MET A 53 14.46 4.63 -8.77
N LEU A 54 14.63 3.36 -9.17
CA LEU A 54 15.92 2.80 -9.57
C LEU A 54 16.41 3.40 -10.89
N GLU A 55 15.56 3.48 -11.91
CA GLU A 55 15.88 4.05 -13.22
C GLU A 55 16.31 5.52 -13.13
N GLU A 56 15.68 6.27 -12.22
CA GLU A 56 16.02 7.67 -11.94
C GLU A 56 17.27 7.83 -11.04
N GLY A 57 17.89 6.74 -10.60
CA GLY A 57 19.05 6.78 -9.70
C GLY A 57 18.72 7.31 -8.30
N ARG A 58 17.46 7.16 -7.86
CA ARG A 58 16.92 7.69 -6.60
C ARG A 58 16.63 6.59 -5.58
N GLU A 59 17.40 5.50 -5.63
CA GLU A 59 17.18 4.31 -4.79
C GLU A 59 17.10 4.65 -3.28
N ASP A 60 17.97 5.55 -2.82
CA ASP A 60 18.04 5.99 -1.42
C ASP A 60 16.82 6.81 -0.97
N ALA A 61 16.03 7.31 -1.92
CA ALA A 61 14.80 8.09 -1.67
C ALA A 61 13.52 7.28 -1.93
N THR A 62 13.62 5.95 -2.10
CA THR A 62 12.46 5.08 -2.35
C THR A 62 11.47 5.11 -1.19
N MET A 63 11.97 5.13 0.06
CA MET A 63 11.13 5.16 1.26
C MET A 63 10.44 6.50 1.42
N ARG A 64 9.11 6.46 1.33
CA ARG A 64 8.22 7.60 1.49
C ARG A 64 7.02 7.15 2.31
N PRO A 65 7.13 7.12 3.65
CA PRO A 65 6.06 6.61 4.48
C PRO A 65 4.79 7.45 4.34
N VAL A 66 3.64 6.79 4.39
CA VAL A 66 2.33 7.44 4.37
C VAL A 66 2.23 8.43 5.54
N PRO A 67 1.86 9.71 5.29
CA PRO A 67 1.61 10.66 6.36
C PRO A 67 0.53 10.17 7.32
N ILE A 68 0.69 10.40 8.62
CA ILE A 68 -0.25 9.90 9.63
C ILE A 68 -1.69 10.41 9.43
N SER A 69 -1.85 11.60 8.86
CA SER A 69 -3.14 12.18 8.49
C SER A 69 -3.81 11.39 7.38
N ALA A 70 -3.08 11.06 6.31
CA ALA A 70 -3.56 10.26 5.19
C ALA A 70 -3.87 8.82 5.63
N LEU A 71 -3.02 8.23 6.49
CA LEU A 71 -3.30 6.91 7.05
C LEU A 71 -4.58 6.91 7.89
N ARG A 72 -4.79 7.94 8.72
CA ARG A 72 -6.02 8.09 9.51
C ARG A 72 -7.24 8.17 8.60
N GLU A 73 -7.18 8.98 7.54
CA GLU A 73 -8.25 9.12 6.57
C GLU A 73 -8.56 7.79 5.87
N PHE A 74 -7.53 7.08 5.40
CA PHE A 74 -7.67 5.77 4.78
C PHE A 74 -8.36 4.76 5.72
N LEU A 75 -7.90 4.68 6.97
CA LEU A 75 -8.46 3.74 7.94
C LEU A 75 -9.90 4.11 8.32
N MET A 76 -10.16 5.37 8.65
CA MET A 76 -11.43 5.79 9.26
C MET A 76 -12.51 6.18 8.23
N GLY A 77 -12.13 6.56 7.01
CA GLY A 77 -13.05 7.17 6.03
C GLY A 77 -13.55 8.55 6.47
N THR A 78 -14.50 9.13 5.70
CA THR A 78 -15.14 10.42 5.98
C THR A 78 -16.40 10.30 6.86
N THR A 79 -16.69 9.12 7.41
CA THR A 79 -17.94 8.87 8.13
C THR A 79 -17.89 9.43 9.55
N THR A 80 -18.93 10.19 9.91
CA THR A 80 -19.23 10.57 11.30
C THR A 80 -19.29 9.31 12.17
N PRO A 81 -18.73 9.33 13.40
CA PRO A 81 -18.64 8.16 14.27
C PRO A 81 -20.04 7.70 14.74
N SER A 82 -20.71 6.90 13.93
CA SER A 82 -21.95 6.22 14.28
C SER A 82 -21.62 4.83 14.81
N LYS A 83 -21.60 4.72 16.15
CA LYS A 83 -21.65 3.50 16.98
C LYS A 83 -20.80 2.28 16.53
N LYS A 84 -19.66 2.11 17.23
CA LYS A 84 -19.04 0.83 17.65
C LYS A 84 -18.64 -0.22 16.60
N SER A 85 -18.10 0.17 15.44
CA SER A 85 -17.22 -0.77 14.71
C SER A 85 -15.95 -0.07 14.26
N HIS A 86 -14.79 -0.64 14.63
CA HIS A 86 -13.56 -0.28 13.95
C HIS A 86 -13.64 -0.83 12.52
N PRO A 87 -13.30 -0.04 11.50
CA PRO A 87 -13.28 -0.52 10.12
C PRO A 87 -12.33 -1.71 10.02
N ALA A 88 -12.83 -2.83 9.50
CA ALA A 88 -12.04 -4.03 9.34
C ALA A 88 -11.07 -3.86 8.17
N PHE A 89 -9.77 -3.99 8.46
CA PHE A 89 -8.71 -4.04 7.47
C PHE A 89 -7.82 -5.27 7.70
N ARG A 90 -7.04 -5.62 6.69
CA ARG A 90 -6.03 -6.68 6.75
C ARG A 90 -4.66 -6.09 6.45
N ALA A 91 -3.69 -6.38 7.31
CA ALA A 91 -2.28 -6.15 6.98
C ALA A 91 -1.76 -7.37 6.20
N ILE A 92 -0.99 -7.13 5.16
CA ILE A 92 -0.33 -8.16 4.35
C ILE A 92 1.16 -7.83 4.17
N PRO A 93 2.04 -8.85 4.14
CA PRO A 93 3.43 -8.63 3.76
C PRO A 93 3.52 -8.38 2.26
N LEU A 94 4.41 -7.45 1.89
CA LEU A 94 4.80 -7.16 0.51
C LEU A 94 6.32 -7.30 0.43
N GLU A 95 6.79 -8.36 -0.20
CA GLU A 95 8.22 -8.60 -0.42
C GLU A 95 8.56 -8.27 -1.87
N TYR A 96 9.54 -7.37 -2.06
CA TYR A 96 10.03 -7.00 -3.37
C TYR A 96 11.54 -7.19 -3.43
N SER A 97 12.05 -7.91 -4.43
CA SER A 97 13.48 -8.12 -4.63
C SER A 97 13.92 -7.60 -5.99
N TYR A 98 15.01 -6.85 -6.03
CA TYR A 98 15.60 -6.31 -7.26
C TYR A 98 17.12 -6.49 -7.26
N ALA A 99 17.74 -6.47 -8.44
CA ALA A 99 19.15 -6.82 -8.66
C ALA A 99 19.91 -5.71 -9.36
#